data_AF-A0A640SSB2-F1
#
_entry.id   AF-A0A640SSB2-F1
#
_cell.length_a   1.000
_cell.length_b   1.000
_cell.length_c   1.000
_cell.angle_alpha   90.00
_cell.angle_beta   90.00
_cell.angle_gamma   90.00
#
_symmetry.space_group_name_H-M   'P 1'
#
loop_
_entity.id
_entity.type
_entity.pdbx_description
1 polymer ?
#
loop_
_entity_poly.entity_id
_entity_poly.type
_entity_poly.pdbx_seq_one_letter_code
_entity_poly.pdbx_strand_id
1 'polypeptide(L)'
;MQFRHVRAVAACALVVVALTGARHSHGGGCGSSHSSSSGSGSGSSGGYSSSDGGYSSSGSTTSSGTTTGGSPTAGSTTPPESDIRITDCQVDSAAGTLSAKLSVTNGNSQGTATYNGTVQFTDETGATFGSAQISVSGVAAGQTRPASVSGTFLKGPGGQGPSSGKCKLGQVWKMNS
;
A
#
# COMPACT_ATOMS: atom_id res chain seq x y z
N MET A 1 29.36 -32.79 27.59
CA MET A 1 27.99 -32.65 28.13
C MET A 1 27.09 -32.10 27.03
N GLN A 2 26.06 -32.83 26.58
CA GLN A 2 25.09 -32.30 25.60
C GLN A 2 24.00 -31.50 26.34
N PHE A 3 23.83 -30.22 26.02
CA PHE A 3 22.68 -29.44 26.48
C PHE A 3 21.67 -29.25 25.34
N ARG A 4 20.62 -30.09 25.37
CA ARG A 4 19.52 -30.06 24.41
C ARG A 4 18.75 -28.74 24.59
N HIS A 5 18.87 -27.82 23.64
CA HIS A 5 18.06 -26.61 23.67
C HIS A 5 16.60 -26.92 23.27
N VAL A 6 15.69 -26.62 24.20
CA VAL A 6 14.26 -26.89 24.09
C VAL A 6 13.63 -25.95 23.07
N ARG A 7 12.87 -26.49 22.11
CA ARG A 7 12.01 -25.70 21.23
C ARG A 7 10.79 -25.22 22.01
N ALA A 8 10.83 -24.00 22.54
CA ALA A 8 9.66 -23.34 23.09
C ALA A 8 8.75 -22.84 21.95
N VAL A 9 7.63 -23.52 21.72
CA VAL A 9 6.57 -23.05 20.82
C VAL A 9 5.46 -22.43 21.68
N ALA A 10 5.43 -21.10 21.73
CA ALA A 10 4.35 -20.36 22.39
C ALA A 10 3.29 -19.96 21.34
N ALA A 11 2.22 -20.75 21.27
CA ALA A 11 1.04 -20.39 20.48
C ALA A 11 0.13 -19.47 21.31
N CYS A 12 0.07 -18.18 20.96
CA CYS A 12 -0.84 -17.23 21.57
C CYS A 12 -2.19 -17.18 20.83
N ALA A 13 -3.26 -17.02 21.60
CA ALA A 13 -4.62 -17.42 21.21
C ALA A 13 -5.26 -16.60 20.08
N LEU A 14 -6.15 -17.28 19.34
CA LEU A 14 -7.11 -16.67 18.42
C LEU A 14 -8.16 -15.85 19.20
N VAL A 15 -8.46 -14.64 18.74
CA VAL A 15 -9.72 -13.95 19.08
C VAL A 15 -10.46 -13.64 17.78
N VAL A 16 -11.51 -14.41 17.52
CA VAL A 16 -12.43 -14.16 16.41
C VAL A 16 -13.49 -13.17 16.88
N VAL A 17 -13.34 -11.89 16.53
CA VAL A 17 -14.44 -10.93 16.66
C VAL A 17 -15.30 -11.01 15.39
N ALA A 18 -16.25 -11.94 15.41
CA ALA A 18 -17.32 -11.97 14.42
C ALA A 18 -18.29 -10.81 14.71
N LEU A 19 -18.03 -9.63 14.16
CA LEU A 19 -18.98 -8.51 14.23
C LEU A 19 -20.11 -8.70 13.20
N THR A 20 -20.95 -9.70 13.44
CA THR A 20 -22.16 -9.97 12.67
C THR A 20 -23.21 -8.90 12.95
N GLY A 21 -23.03 -7.73 12.32
CA GLY A 21 -23.95 -6.59 12.32
C GLY A 21 -25.23 -6.86 11.53
N ALA A 22 -25.96 -7.93 11.85
CA ALA A 22 -27.27 -8.20 11.33
C ALA A 22 -28.34 -7.51 12.19
N ARG A 23 -28.99 -6.46 11.66
CA ARG A 23 -30.48 -6.34 11.55
C ARG A 23 -31.01 -4.91 11.29
N HIS A 24 -31.98 -4.83 10.38
CA HIS A 24 -32.96 -3.73 10.17
C HIS A 24 -32.37 -2.39 9.65
N SER A 25 -33.08 -1.59 8.82
CA SER A 25 -34.51 -1.58 8.49
C SER A 25 -34.79 -1.28 7.02
N HIS A 26 -35.93 -1.77 6.53
CA HIS A 26 -36.59 -1.35 5.30
C HIS A 26 -37.48 -0.12 5.56
N GLY A 27 -37.49 0.80 4.60
CA GLY A 27 -38.32 2.01 4.57
C GLY A 27 -37.70 3.00 3.57
N GLY A 28 -38.37 3.51 2.56
CA GLY A 28 -39.82 3.65 2.37
C GLY A 28 -40.15 5.14 2.40
N GLY A 29 -40.22 5.77 1.24
CA GLY A 29 -40.34 7.22 1.13
C GLY A 29 -40.46 7.70 -0.32
N CYS A 30 -41.66 7.57 -0.89
CA CYS A 30 -42.04 8.29 -2.09
C CYS A 30 -42.46 9.72 -1.73
N GLY A 31 -42.14 10.69 -2.59
CA GLY A 31 -42.53 12.10 -2.42
C GLY A 31 -42.74 12.75 -3.78
N SER A 32 -43.99 12.86 -4.19
CA SER A 32 -44.38 13.37 -5.51
C SER A 32 -44.68 14.87 -5.49
N SER A 33 -44.25 15.56 -6.55
CA SER A 33 -44.91 16.72 -7.18
C SER A 33 -45.16 18.01 -6.37
N HIS A 34 -44.60 19.12 -6.86
CA HIS A 34 -45.38 20.32 -7.18
C HIS A 34 -44.66 21.22 -8.20
N SER A 35 -45.45 21.81 -9.09
CA SER A 35 -45.04 22.65 -10.22
C SER A 35 -45.02 24.14 -9.84
N SER A 36 -44.14 24.93 -10.50
CA SER A 36 -44.28 26.35 -10.94
C SER A 36 -43.03 27.23 -10.66
N SER A 37 -42.66 28.22 -11.50
CA SER A 37 -42.94 28.44 -12.93
C SER A 37 -42.02 29.53 -13.52
N SER A 38 -41.96 29.60 -14.87
CA SER A 38 -41.71 30.80 -15.70
C SER A 38 -40.49 31.72 -15.44
N GLY A 39 -39.55 31.73 -16.40
CA GLY A 39 -38.57 32.80 -16.62
C GLY A 39 -38.02 32.72 -18.06
N SER A 40 -38.25 33.75 -18.88
CA SER A 40 -38.11 33.69 -20.35
C SER A 40 -36.72 34.10 -20.88
N GLY A 41 -36.28 33.52 -22.00
CA GLY A 41 -35.10 33.96 -22.76
C GLY A 41 -35.02 33.24 -24.12
N SER A 42 -34.75 33.99 -25.21
CA SER A 42 -35.14 33.56 -26.58
C SER A 42 -33.97 33.33 -27.55
N GLY A 43 -34.15 32.34 -28.44
CA GLY A 43 -33.47 32.20 -29.74
C GLY A 43 -32.05 31.61 -29.73
N SER A 44 -31.46 31.19 -30.85
CA SER A 44 -32.01 30.82 -32.18
C SER A 44 -30.91 30.15 -33.01
N SER A 45 -31.29 29.28 -33.96
CA SER A 45 -30.48 28.76 -35.09
C SER A 45 -29.16 28.00 -34.80
N GLY A 46 -28.96 26.89 -35.51
CA GLY A 46 -27.73 26.07 -35.42
C GLY A 46 -26.63 26.49 -36.41
N GLY A 47 -25.53 25.74 -36.40
CA GLY A 47 -24.40 25.89 -37.31
C GLY A 47 -23.45 24.70 -37.17
N TYR A 48 -22.84 24.28 -38.28
CA TYR A 48 -21.98 23.09 -38.41
C TYR A 48 -20.50 23.48 -38.62
N SER A 49 -19.63 22.47 -38.50
CA SER A 49 -18.24 22.39 -39.02
C SER A 49 -17.05 22.97 -38.25
N SER A 50 -16.19 22.01 -37.86
CA SER A 50 -14.75 21.89 -38.22
C SER A 50 -13.66 22.70 -37.50
N SER A 51 -12.65 21.94 -37.04
CA SER A 51 -11.17 22.16 -37.05
C SER A 51 -10.63 23.57 -36.70
N ASP A 52 -9.63 23.74 -35.82
CA ASP A 52 -8.29 23.16 -35.92
C ASP A 52 -7.48 23.36 -34.59
N GLY A 53 -6.15 23.16 -34.60
CA GLY A 53 -5.32 23.05 -33.39
C GLY A 53 -4.98 24.36 -32.66
N GLY A 54 -4.55 24.21 -31.41
CA GLY A 54 -4.11 25.31 -30.54
C GLY A 54 -3.17 24.84 -29.44
N TYR A 55 -1.89 24.71 -29.77
CA TYR A 55 -0.83 24.57 -28.76
C TYR A 55 -0.64 25.93 -28.06
N SER A 56 -0.48 25.94 -26.74
CA SER A 56 0.03 27.10 -26.01
C SER A 56 0.66 26.66 -24.69
N SER A 57 1.92 27.07 -24.50
CA SER A 57 2.73 26.70 -23.35
C SER A 57 2.73 27.81 -22.31
N SER A 58 2.37 27.47 -21.08
CA SER A 58 2.65 28.15 -19.82
C SER A 58 2.21 27.17 -18.72
N GLY A 59 2.96 26.87 -17.67
CA GLY A 59 4.13 27.53 -17.10
C GLY A 59 3.93 27.57 -15.58
N SER A 60 4.98 27.27 -14.81
CA SER A 60 5.05 27.46 -13.34
C SER A 60 4.35 26.45 -12.41
N THR A 61 5.12 25.45 -11.99
CA THR A 61 5.39 25.10 -10.56
C THR A 61 4.29 25.27 -9.51
N THR A 62 3.65 24.17 -9.10
CA THR A 62 3.48 23.81 -7.67
C THR A 62 3.02 22.35 -7.52
N SER A 63 3.88 21.45 -7.03
CA SER A 63 3.48 20.10 -6.60
C SER A 63 3.31 20.06 -5.09
N SER A 64 2.25 20.72 -4.61
CA SER A 64 1.67 20.48 -3.28
C SER A 64 0.36 19.72 -3.49
N GLY A 65 0.13 18.67 -2.72
CA GLY A 65 -0.87 17.66 -3.06
C GLY A 65 -2.33 18.12 -2.95
N THR A 66 -3.16 17.59 -3.84
CA THR A 66 -4.61 17.47 -3.65
C THR A 66 -5.06 16.08 -4.08
N THR A 67 -5.57 15.32 -3.13
CA THR A 67 -6.33 14.08 -3.37
C THR A 67 -7.68 14.43 -3.99
N THR A 68 -7.76 14.47 -5.31
CA THR A 68 -9.05 14.56 -6.01
C THR A 68 -9.62 13.14 -6.14
N GLY A 69 -10.67 12.85 -5.37
CA GLY A 69 -11.37 11.58 -5.43
C GLY A 69 -12.06 11.37 -6.77
N GLY A 70 -11.42 10.63 -7.68
CA GLY A 70 -12.08 10.08 -8.85
C GLY A 70 -13.08 9.00 -8.44
N SER A 71 -14.27 9.01 -9.05
CA SER A 71 -15.19 7.87 -8.99
C SER A 71 -14.44 6.58 -9.37
N PRO A 72 -14.68 5.43 -8.71
CA PRO A 72 -13.96 4.20 -9.01
C PRO A 72 -14.32 3.68 -10.41
N THR A 73 -13.54 4.09 -11.40
CA THR A 73 -13.47 3.46 -12.72
C THR A 73 -13.19 1.97 -12.55
N ALA A 74 -13.81 1.13 -13.38
CA ALA A 74 -13.53 -0.30 -13.39
C ALA A 74 -12.01 -0.54 -13.56
N GLY A 75 -11.40 -1.28 -12.63
CA GLY A 75 -9.94 -1.43 -12.54
C GLY A 75 -9.26 -0.49 -11.53
N SER A 76 -9.86 -0.29 -10.35
CA SER A 76 -9.23 0.49 -9.27
C SER A 76 -7.96 -0.22 -8.76
N THR A 77 -6.88 0.54 -8.57
CA THR A 77 -5.59 0.04 -8.09
C THR A 77 -5.12 0.79 -6.86
N THR A 78 -4.42 0.09 -5.96
CA THR A 78 -3.84 0.66 -4.73
C THR A 78 -2.34 0.91 -4.85
N PRO A 79 -1.79 1.90 -4.13
CA PRO A 79 -0.36 2.19 -4.14
C PRO A 79 0.45 1.13 -3.36
N PRO A 80 1.68 0.79 -3.82
CA PRO A 80 2.50 -0.29 -3.24
C PRO A 80 2.78 -0.12 -1.74
N GLU A 81 2.94 1.12 -1.27
CA GLU A 81 3.25 1.43 0.13
C GLU A 81 2.09 1.14 1.09
N SER A 82 0.84 1.09 0.60
CA SER A 82 -0.33 0.71 1.40
C SER A 82 -0.58 -0.79 1.42
N ASP A 83 -0.12 -1.48 0.38
CA ASP A 83 -0.28 -2.93 0.16
C ASP A 83 0.76 -3.77 0.94
N ILE A 84 1.97 -3.23 1.15
CA ILE A 84 3.06 -3.91 1.84
C ILE A 84 3.10 -3.48 3.31
N ARG A 85 3.10 -4.45 4.23
CA ARG A 85 3.27 -4.22 5.68
C ARG A 85 4.43 -5.03 6.22
N ILE A 86 5.34 -4.39 6.94
CA ILE A 86 6.35 -5.08 7.74
C ILE A 86 5.66 -5.61 9.00
N THR A 87 5.69 -6.92 9.20
CA THR A 87 5.03 -7.60 10.34
C THR A 87 6.03 -8.04 11.41
N ASP A 88 7.29 -8.20 11.05
CA ASP A 88 8.39 -8.57 11.95
C ASP A 88 9.71 -8.02 11.41
N CYS A 89 10.62 -7.65 12.29
CA CYS A 89 11.92 -7.07 11.98
C CYS A 89 12.94 -7.60 12.98
N GLN A 90 13.96 -8.29 12.48
CA GLN A 90 14.95 -8.99 13.28
C GLN A 90 16.36 -8.63 12.81
N VAL A 91 17.22 -8.34 13.78
CA VAL A 91 18.65 -8.05 13.59
C VAL A 91 19.41 -9.03 14.46
N ASP A 92 20.18 -9.92 13.85
CA ASP A 92 21.09 -10.78 14.59
C ASP A 92 22.49 -10.17 14.54
N SER A 93 22.82 -9.42 15.61
CA SER A 93 24.11 -8.74 15.74
C SER A 93 25.28 -9.73 15.79
N ALA A 94 25.06 -10.95 16.31
CA ALA A 94 26.07 -11.99 16.45
C ALA A 94 26.36 -12.69 15.11
N ALA A 95 25.33 -13.03 14.33
CA ALA A 95 25.49 -13.57 12.98
C ALA A 95 25.93 -12.49 11.96
N GLY A 96 25.47 -11.24 12.11
CA GLY A 96 25.64 -10.19 11.11
C GLY A 96 24.52 -10.18 10.06
N THR A 97 23.36 -10.73 10.40
CA THR A 97 22.24 -10.96 9.48
C THR A 97 21.03 -10.10 9.83
N LEU A 98 20.25 -9.80 8.80
CA LEU A 98 19.04 -9.00 8.84
C LEU A 98 17.89 -9.82 8.27
N SER A 99 16.73 -9.75 8.90
CA SER A 99 15.53 -10.41 8.41
C SER A 99 14.29 -9.57 8.69
N ALA A 100 13.40 -9.46 7.72
CA ALA A 100 12.10 -8.84 7.89
C ALA A 100 11.01 -9.75 7.30
N LYS A 101 9.91 -9.91 8.04
CA LYS A 101 8.69 -10.53 7.52
C LYS A 101 7.75 -9.44 7.00
N LEU A 102 7.15 -9.74 5.87
CA LEU A 102 6.26 -8.84 5.13
C LEU A 102 4.91 -9.55 4.94
N SER A 103 3.84 -8.77 4.96
CA SER A 103 2.53 -9.14 4.44
C SER A 103 2.24 -8.25 3.25
N VAL A 104 2.05 -8.84 2.07
CA VAL A 104 1.80 -8.12 0.81
C VAL A 104 0.38 -8.42 0.37
N THR A 105 -0.51 -7.44 0.46
CA THR A 105 -1.93 -7.55 0.13
C THR A 105 -2.22 -6.79 -1.15
N ASN A 106 -2.69 -7.43 -2.21
CA ASN A 106 -3.07 -6.70 -3.42
C ASN A 106 -4.45 -6.05 -3.26
N GLY A 107 -4.46 -4.76 -2.92
CA GLY A 107 -5.68 -3.96 -2.80
C GLY A 107 -6.40 -3.61 -4.11
N ASN A 108 -5.91 -4.05 -5.28
CA ASN A 108 -6.63 -3.86 -6.55
C ASN A 108 -8.00 -4.56 -6.53
N SER A 109 -8.96 -4.01 -7.26
CA SER A 109 -10.27 -4.65 -7.46
C SER A 109 -10.21 -5.86 -8.39
N GLN A 110 -9.24 -5.91 -9.31
CA GLN A 110 -9.07 -6.94 -10.34
C GLN A 110 -7.58 -7.13 -10.72
N GLY A 111 -7.30 -8.18 -11.49
CA GLY A 111 -5.95 -8.48 -12.01
C GLY A 111 -5.01 -9.09 -10.97
N THR A 112 -3.75 -9.17 -11.35
CA THR A 112 -2.63 -9.60 -10.52
C THR A 112 -1.63 -8.45 -10.34
N ALA A 113 -0.82 -8.53 -9.29
CA ALA A 113 0.22 -7.55 -9.03
C ALA A 113 1.53 -8.23 -8.64
N THR A 114 2.64 -7.64 -9.09
CA THR A 114 4.00 -7.99 -8.71
C THR A 114 4.64 -6.82 -8.01
N TYR A 115 5.16 -7.06 -6.80
CA TYR A 115 5.75 -6.07 -5.91
C TYR A 115 7.25 -6.28 -5.86
N ASN A 116 8.01 -5.22 -6.04
CA ASN A 116 9.45 -5.22 -5.83
C ASN A 116 9.86 -3.98 -5.03
N GLY A 117 11.03 -4.02 -4.41
CA GLY A 117 11.53 -2.88 -3.63
C GLY A 117 12.57 -3.26 -2.61
N THR A 118 12.63 -2.49 -1.52
CA THR A 118 13.60 -2.68 -0.45
C THR A 118 12.98 -2.49 0.94
N VAL A 119 13.44 -3.26 1.91
CA VAL A 119 13.35 -2.93 3.34
C VAL A 119 14.68 -2.32 3.75
N GLN A 120 14.65 -1.20 4.45
CA GLN A 120 15.83 -0.57 5.05
C GLN A 120 15.86 -0.86 6.55
N PHE A 121 17.01 -1.24 7.06
CA PHE A 121 17.27 -1.48 8.48
C PHE A 121 18.02 -0.28 9.03
N THR A 122 17.43 0.39 10.02
CA THR A 122 17.95 1.61 10.64
C THR A 122 18.26 1.42 12.11
N ASP A 123 19.31 2.06 12.60
CA ASP A 123 19.65 2.09 14.02
C ASP A 123 18.77 3.08 14.80
N GLU A 124 19.08 3.28 16.08
CA GLU A 124 18.37 4.21 16.98
C GLU A 124 18.54 5.69 16.61
N THR A 125 19.56 6.03 15.82
CA THR A 125 19.74 7.39 15.25
C THR A 125 18.95 7.59 13.95
N GLY A 126 18.37 6.51 13.40
CA GLY A 126 17.67 6.51 12.11
C GLY A 126 18.57 6.30 10.90
N ALA A 127 19.88 6.10 11.09
CA ALA A 127 20.83 5.84 10.03
C ALA A 127 20.63 4.41 9.48
N THR A 128 20.54 4.29 8.15
CA THR A 128 20.37 2.98 7.48
C THR A 128 21.72 2.26 7.44
N PHE A 129 21.82 1.12 8.12
CA PHE A 129 23.05 0.30 8.18
C PHE A 129 22.96 -0.99 7.34
N GLY A 130 21.79 -1.28 6.76
CA GLY A 130 21.61 -2.41 5.84
C GLY A 130 20.27 -2.37 5.12
N SER A 131 20.12 -3.22 4.12
CA SER A 131 18.89 -3.35 3.33
C SER A 131 18.68 -4.78 2.85
N ALA A 132 17.42 -5.14 2.60
CA ALA A 132 17.02 -6.41 2.00
C ALA A 132 16.06 -6.15 0.83
N GLN A 133 16.19 -6.92 -0.24
CA GLN A 133 15.34 -6.77 -1.43
C GLN A 133 14.01 -7.49 -1.26
N ILE A 134 12.93 -6.84 -1.71
CA ILE A 134 11.58 -7.39 -1.79
C ILE A 134 11.35 -7.83 -3.24
N SER A 135 10.87 -9.06 -3.44
CA SER A 135 10.29 -9.50 -4.70
C SER A 135 9.15 -10.49 -4.44
N VAL A 136 7.93 -10.14 -4.84
CA VAL A 136 6.71 -10.94 -4.64
C VAL A 136 5.84 -10.82 -5.89
N SER A 137 5.79 -11.89 -6.70
CA SER A 137 5.04 -11.90 -7.96
C SER A 137 3.67 -12.57 -7.85
N GLY A 138 2.79 -12.24 -8.80
CA GLY A 138 1.52 -12.95 -9.02
C GLY A 138 0.55 -12.91 -7.82
N VAL A 139 0.46 -11.79 -7.11
CA VAL A 139 -0.54 -11.60 -6.05
C VAL A 139 -1.88 -11.22 -6.72
N ALA A 140 -2.85 -12.11 -6.74
CA ALA A 140 -4.19 -11.82 -7.30
C ALA A 140 -4.93 -10.73 -6.48
N ALA A 141 -5.89 -10.05 -7.09
CA ALA A 141 -6.75 -9.07 -6.41
C ALA A 141 -7.34 -9.62 -5.09
N GLY A 142 -7.25 -8.84 -4.02
CA GLY A 142 -7.69 -9.21 -2.67
C GLY A 142 -6.82 -10.27 -1.95
N GLN A 143 -5.88 -10.94 -2.62
CA GLN A 143 -5.00 -11.91 -1.98
C GLN A 143 -3.95 -11.23 -1.10
N THR A 144 -3.59 -11.91 -0.01
CA THR A 144 -2.48 -11.55 0.86
C THR A 144 -1.43 -12.65 0.81
N ARG A 145 -0.18 -12.30 0.48
CA ARG A 145 0.96 -13.23 0.51
C ARG A 145 1.95 -12.82 1.61
N PRO A 146 2.33 -13.73 2.51
CA PRO A 146 3.49 -13.52 3.36
C PRO A 146 4.76 -13.57 2.51
N ALA A 147 5.71 -12.71 2.80
CA ALA A 147 7.06 -12.76 2.26
C ALA A 147 8.08 -12.61 3.39
N SER A 148 9.31 -13.05 3.15
CA SER A 148 10.41 -12.87 4.09
C SER A 148 11.63 -12.48 3.29
N VAL A 149 12.28 -11.41 3.73
CA VAL A 149 13.46 -10.85 3.07
C VAL A 149 14.61 -10.88 4.05
N SER A 150 15.81 -11.16 3.55
CA SER A 150 17.02 -11.18 4.35
C SER A 150 18.13 -10.37 3.71
N GLY A 151 19.03 -9.89 4.56
CA GLY A 151 20.24 -9.19 4.16
C GLY A 151 21.35 -9.46 5.17
N THR A 152 22.49 -8.81 4.95
CA THR A 152 23.61 -8.79 5.89
C THR A 152 24.04 -7.35 6.11
N PHE A 153 24.77 -7.11 7.20
CA PHE A 153 25.42 -5.83 7.44
C PHE A 153 26.89 -6.06 7.78
N LEU A 154 27.72 -5.06 7.51
CA LEU A 154 29.14 -5.09 7.87
C LEU A 154 29.30 -4.73 9.35
N LYS A 155 29.89 -5.64 10.13
CA LYS A 155 30.27 -5.36 11.52
C LYS A 155 31.44 -4.37 11.54
N GLY A 156 31.41 -3.44 12.49
CA GLY A 156 32.51 -2.53 12.76
C GLY A 156 33.74 -3.25 13.35
N PRO A 157 34.88 -2.55 13.48
CA PRO A 157 36.07 -3.09 14.11
C PRO A 157 35.77 -3.63 15.52
N GLY A 158 36.26 -4.83 15.81
CA GLY A 158 35.92 -5.58 17.02
C GLY A 158 34.66 -6.45 16.92
N GLY A 159 34.06 -6.58 15.73
CA GLY A 159 32.88 -7.44 15.52
C GLY A 159 31.56 -6.84 16.01
N GLN A 160 31.58 -5.57 16.40
CA GLN A 160 30.44 -4.84 16.92
C GLN A 160 29.45 -4.51 15.79
N GLY A 161 28.19 -4.90 15.98
CA GLY A 161 27.07 -4.51 15.13
C GLY A 161 26.03 -3.74 15.95
N PRO A 162 25.03 -3.11 15.29
CA PRO A 162 23.90 -2.54 16.00
C PRO A 162 23.20 -3.63 16.82
N SER A 163 23.01 -3.36 18.12
CA SER A 163 22.36 -4.25 19.10
C SER A 163 20.83 -4.30 18.92
N SER A 164 20.27 -3.28 18.28
CA SER A 164 18.86 -3.13 17.96
C SER A 164 18.72 -2.49 16.57
N GLY A 165 17.56 -2.65 15.94
CA GLY A 165 17.25 -1.94 14.70
C GLY A 165 15.75 -1.85 14.47
N LYS A 166 15.34 -0.89 13.64
CA LYS A 166 13.99 -0.76 13.11
C LYS A 166 14.02 -1.06 11.61
N CYS A 167 12.91 -1.57 11.09
CA CYS A 167 12.71 -1.74 9.66
C CYS A 167 11.75 -0.66 9.16
N LYS A 168 12.11 -0.01 8.06
CA LYS A 168 11.21 0.86 7.28
C LYS A 168 11.15 0.34 5.85
N LEU A 169 10.03 0.55 5.17
CA LEU A 169 9.99 0.36 3.72
C LEU A 169 10.90 1.41 3.08
N GLY A 170 11.76 0.96 2.18
CA GLY A 170 12.48 1.83 1.25
C GLY A 170 11.64 2.08 0.01
N GLN A 171 12.30 2.30 -1.12
CA GLN A 171 11.59 2.39 -2.40
C GLN A 171 10.90 1.05 -2.72
N VAL A 172 9.62 1.13 -3.07
CA VAL A 172 8.78 0.01 -3.50
C VAL A 172 8.00 0.39 -4.76
N TRP A 173 7.79 -0.57 -5.65
CA TRP A 173 6.98 -0.41 -6.85
C TRP A 173 6.12 -1.64 -7.10
N LYS A 174 5.01 -1.41 -7.79
CA LYS A 174 3.99 -2.40 -8.12
C LYS A 174 3.74 -2.39 -9.62
N MET A 175 3.83 -3.56 -10.23
CA MET A 175 3.47 -3.79 -11.63
C MET A 175 2.17 -4.58 -11.66
N ASN A 176 1.13 -4.02 -12.28
CA ASN A 176 -0.16 -4.67 -12.46
C ASN A 176 -0.17 -5.49 -13.75
N SER A 177 -0.94 -6.58 -13.79
CA SER A 177 -1.10 -7.47 -14.94
C SER A 177 -2.48 -8.14 -14.94
#